data_AF-A0A969ZWX4-F1
#
_entry.id   AF-A0A969ZWX4-F1
#
_cell.length_a   1.000
_cell.length_b   1.000
_cell.length_c   1.000
_cell.angle_alpha   90.00
_cell.angle_beta   90.00
_cell.angle_gamma   90.00
#
_symmetry.space_group_name_H-M   'P 1'
#
loop_
_entity.id
_entity.type
_entity.pdbx_description
1 polymer ?
#
loop_
_entity_poly.entity_id
_entity_poly.type
_entity_poly.pdbx_seq_one_letter_code
_entity_poly.pdbx_strand_id
1 'polypeptide(L)'
;MAKTNKRKTRIFILSVCILLVLIAAVAFFGHQLLFNNLDQDEKAAIDDEVGKITQSIVEEILNSDTDYFSETAGTDSGENAEGSPQTSQSEGEPNSQPDSKEDRIASVIAKYENGFEKLKREADAILARLVEEVKADYKALIASGGGKTDLIRLGASYTNKVNAYESSFDSGVTLLLSKMGEDLRAAGMPEGEVKDYIRRVEAEYKEIKEKRQAQMLDKAKEYL
;
A
#
# COMPACT_ATOMS: atom_id res chain seq x y z
N MET A 1 27.84 31.12 -52.15
CA MET A 1 27.54 31.81 -50.87
C MET A 1 26.34 31.16 -50.17
N ALA A 2 26.55 30.13 -49.34
CA ALA A 2 25.44 29.42 -48.65
C ALA A 2 25.80 29.01 -47.20
N LYS A 3 26.62 29.81 -46.51
CA LYS A 3 27.13 29.49 -45.15
C LYS A 3 26.42 30.26 -44.03
N THR A 4 25.67 31.30 -44.35
CA THR A 4 25.06 32.24 -43.39
C THR A 4 23.70 31.80 -42.84
N ASN A 5 22.87 31.08 -43.62
CA ASN A 5 21.56 30.63 -43.13
C ASN A 5 21.64 29.44 -42.15
N LYS A 6 22.58 28.51 -42.34
CA LYS A 6 22.71 27.34 -41.43
C LYS A 6 23.06 27.72 -39.98
N ARG A 7 23.81 28.81 -39.77
CA ARG A 7 24.14 29.30 -38.41
C ARG A 7 22.94 29.93 -37.72
N LYS A 8 22.13 30.72 -38.43
CA LYS A 8 20.92 31.36 -37.88
C LYS A 8 19.85 30.33 -37.53
N THR A 9 19.64 29.31 -38.37
CA THR A 9 18.72 28.21 -38.06
C THR A 9 19.17 27.38 -36.87
N ARG A 10 20.49 27.12 -36.72
CA ARG A 10 21.04 26.41 -35.55
C ARG A 10 20.89 27.20 -34.25
N ILE A 11 21.11 28.52 -34.28
CA ILE A 11 20.93 29.39 -33.10
C ILE A 11 19.44 29.49 -32.72
N PHE A 12 18.54 29.54 -33.72
CA PHE A 12 17.09 29.56 -33.49
C PHE A 12 16.60 28.24 -32.87
N ILE A 13 17.05 27.08 -33.37
CA ILE A 13 16.73 25.77 -32.78
C ILE A 13 17.26 25.66 -31.34
N LEU A 14 18.49 26.12 -31.09
CA LEU A 14 19.07 26.12 -29.73
C LEU A 14 18.27 26.99 -28.77
N SER A 15 17.82 28.17 -29.21
CA SER A 15 16.97 29.07 -28.42
C SER A 15 15.61 28.44 -28.08
N VAL A 16 14.97 27.74 -29.03
CA VAL A 16 13.69 27.05 -28.78
C VAL A 16 13.89 25.86 -27.84
N CYS A 17 14.97 25.10 -27.98
CA CYS A 17 15.27 24.00 -27.06
C CYS A 17 15.56 24.50 -25.63
N ILE A 18 16.30 25.61 -25.47
CA ILE A 18 16.57 26.21 -24.15
C ILE A 18 15.26 26.71 -23.53
N LEU A 19 14.36 27.32 -24.31
CA LEU A 19 13.05 27.76 -23.83
C LEU A 19 12.18 26.57 -23.37
N LEU A 20 12.16 25.47 -24.12
CA LEU A 20 11.44 24.26 -23.72
C LEU A 20 12.04 23.61 -22.46
N VAL A 21 13.37 23.60 -22.32
CA VAL A 21 14.05 23.11 -21.11
C VAL A 21 13.73 24.02 -19.92
N LEU A 22 13.64 25.34 -20.10
CA LEU A 22 13.24 26.26 -19.05
C LEU A 22 11.77 26.10 -18.66
N ILE A 23 10.86 25.87 -19.61
CA ILE A 23 9.45 25.55 -19.32
C ILE A 23 9.34 24.22 -18.57
N ALA A 24 10.10 23.20 -18.99
CA ALA A 24 10.14 21.91 -18.30
C ALA A 24 10.75 22.04 -16.89
N ALA A 25 11.79 22.86 -16.72
CA ALA A 25 12.40 23.14 -15.42
C ALA A 25 11.46 23.93 -14.51
N VAL A 26 10.74 24.94 -15.02
CA VAL A 26 9.74 25.68 -14.25
C VAL A 26 8.53 24.81 -13.92
N ALA A 27 8.13 23.89 -14.82
CA ALA A 27 7.10 22.90 -14.52
C ALA A 27 7.58 21.91 -13.46
N PHE A 28 8.82 21.43 -13.53
CA PHE A 28 9.39 20.47 -12.57
C PHE A 28 9.65 21.10 -11.18
N PHE A 29 10.31 22.26 -11.14
CA PHE A 29 10.57 22.99 -9.89
C PHE A 29 9.30 23.65 -9.35
N GLY A 30 8.43 24.21 -10.19
CA GLY A 30 7.13 24.72 -9.77
C GLY A 30 6.24 23.61 -9.22
N HIS A 31 6.32 22.39 -9.79
CA HIS A 31 5.65 21.22 -9.24
C HIS A 31 6.28 20.78 -7.91
N GLN A 32 7.61 20.76 -7.75
CA GLN A 32 8.21 20.46 -6.45
C GLN A 32 7.89 21.53 -5.37
N LEU A 33 7.86 22.81 -5.73
CA LEU A 33 7.67 23.90 -4.77
C LEU A 33 6.20 24.06 -4.36
N LEU A 34 5.24 23.70 -5.22
CA LEU A 34 3.82 23.68 -4.89
C LEU A 34 3.38 22.32 -4.28
N PHE A 35 3.96 21.20 -4.74
CA PHE A 35 3.49 19.86 -4.43
C PHE A 35 4.44 19.01 -3.56
N ASN A 36 5.37 19.63 -2.83
CA ASN A 36 6.25 18.89 -1.88
C ASN A 36 6.43 19.62 -0.53
N ASN A 37 5.53 20.55 -0.20
CA ASN A 37 5.51 21.32 1.05
C ASN A 37 4.57 20.69 2.09
N LEU A 38 4.67 19.38 2.30
CA LEU A 38 4.11 18.79 3.51
C LEU A 38 5.08 19.10 4.66
N ASP A 39 4.58 19.58 5.78
CA ASP A 39 5.43 19.81 6.94
C ASP A 39 6.03 18.47 7.43
N GLN A 40 7.25 18.52 7.96
CA GLN A 40 7.96 17.30 8.37
C GLN A 40 7.20 16.53 9.46
N ASP A 41 6.49 17.24 10.34
CA ASP A 41 5.69 16.62 11.40
C ASP A 41 4.48 15.90 10.83
N GLU A 42 3.83 16.48 9.82
CA GLU A 42 2.70 15.87 9.13
C GLU A 42 3.14 14.62 8.35
N LYS A 43 4.29 14.68 7.67
CA LYS A 43 4.86 13.50 7.02
C LYS A 43 5.19 12.40 8.03
N ALA A 44 5.79 12.76 9.17
CA ALA A 44 6.12 11.80 10.22
C ALA A 44 4.86 11.15 10.82
N ALA A 45 3.78 11.91 11.00
CA ALA A 45 2.50 11.38 11.47
C ALA A 45 1.88 10.39 10.46
N ILE A 46 1.95 10.70 9.16
CA ILE A 46 1.51 9.79 8.09
C ILE A 46 2.34 8.50 8.10
N ASP A 47 3.67 8.63 8.20
CA ASP A 47 4.58 7.48 8.25
C ASP A 47 4.35 6.60 9.49
N ASP A 48 4.03 7.22 10.64
CA ASP A 48 3.66 6.51 11.86
C ASP A 48 2.30 5.80 11.74
N GLU A 49 1.28 6.45 11.18
CA GLU A 49 -0.06 5.86 10.96
C GLU A 49 0.04 4.63 10.05
N VAL A 50 0.67 4.76 8.88
CA VAL A 50 0.83 3.65 7.93
C VAL A 50 1.80 2.59 8.45
N GLY A 51 2.84 3.01 9.18
CA GLY A 51 3.77 2.11 9.86
C GLY A 51 3.07 1.19 10.86
N LYS A 52 2.18 1.74 11.70
CA LYS A 52 1.37 0.97 12.67
C LYS A 52 0.42 0.00 11.98
N ILE A 53 -0.24 0.43 10.91
CA ILE A 53 -1.11 -0.44 10.10
C ILE A 53 -0.31 -1.62 9.55
N THR A 54 0.82 -1.33 8.92
CA THR A 54 1.70 -2.35 8.33
C THR A 54 2.22 -3.32 9.40
N GLN A 55 2.66 -2.79 10.54
CA GLN A 55 3.15 -3.59 11.65
C GLN A 55 2.06 -4.50 12.21
N SER A 56 0.84 -3.98 12.42
CA SER A 56 -0.29 -4.79 12.89
C SER A 56 -0.61 -5.93 11.93
N ILE A 57 -0.54 -5.70 10.61
CA ILE A 57 -0.73 -6.76 9.61
C ILE A 57 0.38 -7.80 9.69
N VAL A 58 1.64 -7.38 9.81
CA VAL A 58 2.78 -8.29 9.96
C VAL A 58 2.65 -9.14 11.23
N GLU A 59 2.28 -8.51 12.36
CA GLU A 59 2.06 -9.22 13.63
C GLU A 59 0.93 -10.23 13.51
N GLU A 60 -0.17 -9.89 12.85
CA GLU A 60 -1.27 -10.83 12.61
C GLU A 60 -0.84 -12.00 11.71
N ILE A 61 -0.06 -11.74 10.65
CA ILE A 61 0.49 -12.81 9.80
C ILE A 61 1.36 -13.76 10.63
N LEU A 62 2.22 -13.24 11.51
CA LEU A 62 3.10 -14.03 12.37
C LEU A 62 2.33 -14.79 13.47
N ASN A 63 1.29 -14.17 14.03
CA ASN A 63 0.48 -14.75 15.11
C ASN A 63 -0.64 -15.67 14.58
N SER A 64 -0.92 -15.67 13.28
CA SER A 64 -1.88 -16.60 12.67
C SER A 64 -1.46 -18.09 12.78
N ASP A 65 -0.22 -18.37 13.18
CA ASP A 65 0.25 -19.72 13.54
C ASP A 65 -0.13 -20.14 14.97
N THR A 66 -0.54 -19.21 15.85
CA THR A 66 -0.93 -19.52 17.24
C THR A 66 -2.42 -19.85 17.43
N ASP A 67 -3.29 -19.55 16.46
CA ASP A 67 -4.74 -19.80 16.60
C ASP A 67 -5.18 -21.22 16.19
N TYR A 68 -4.26 -22.09 15.79
CA TYR A 68 -4.53 -23.53 15.66
C TYR A 68 -4.08 -24.35 16.87
N PHE A 69 -3.49 -23.73 17.89
CA PHE A 69 -2.90 -24.47 19.00
C PHE A 69 -2.94 -23.72 20.34
N SER A 70 -4.13 -23.41 20.86
CA SER A 70 -4.37 -23.39 22.31
C SER A 70 -5.85 -23.15 22.67
N GLU A 71 -6.62 -24.23 22.88
CA GLU A 71 -7.49 -24.35 24.06
C GLU A 71 -7.98 -25.81 24.23
N THR A 72 -7.09 -26.69 24.71
CA THR A 72 -7.53 -27.78 25.57
C THR A 72 -6.84 -27.62 26.92
N ALA A 73 -7.37 -26.70 27.73
CA ALA A 73 -7.16 -26.73 29.16
C ALA A 73 -8.37 -27.44 29.79
N GLY A 74 -8.28 -28.76 29.87
CA GLY A 74 -9.12 -29.53 30.78
C GLY A 74 -8.88 -29.03 32.21
N THR A 75 -9.94 -28.63 32.89
CA THR A 75 -10.03 -28.73 34.35
C THR A 75 -11.21 -29.62 34.66
N ASP A 76 -10.86 -30.81 35.11
CA ASP A 76 -11.72 -31.84 35.68
C ASP A 76 -12.26 -31.40 37.05
N SER A 77 -13.58 -31.51 37.23
CA SER A 77 -14.23 -31.79 38.52
C SER A 77 -15.73 -32.02 38.31
N GLY A 78 -16.18 -33.27 38.44
CA GLY A 78 -17.61 -33.56 38.61
C GLY A 78 -18.05 -34.99 38.31
N GLU A 79 -17.66 -35.93 39.17
CA GLU A 79 -18.41 -37.10 39.65
C GLU A 79 -19.54 -37.79 38.83
N ASN A 80 -19.41 -39.12 38.75
CA ASN A 80 -20.43 -40.19 38.72
C ASN A 80 -21.14 -40.54 37.39
N ALA A 81 -20.80 -41.71 36.82
CA ALA A 81 -21.69 -42.90 36.76
C ALA A 81 -20.99 -44.11 36.07
N GLU A 82 -21.30 -45.31 36.58
CA GLU A 82 -20.79 -46.64 36.20
C GLU A 82 -21.07 -47.09 34.75
N GLY A 83 -20.19 -47.95 34.21
CA GLY A 83 -20.54 -48.89 33.13
C GLY A 83 -19.39 -49.23 32.16
N SER A 84 -18.78 -50.41 32.31
CA SER A 84 -17.88 -51.05 31.32
C SER A 84 -18.69 -52.09 30.49
N PRO A 85 -18.24 -52.67 29.35
CA PRO A 85 -16.93 -52.56 28.68
C PRO A 85 -16.94 -52.43 27.12
N GLN A 86 -15.83 -51.88 26.59
CA GLN A 86 -15.07 -52.31 25.40
C GLN A 86 -15.77 -52.47 24.02
N THR A 87 -15.44 -51.56 23.08
CA THR A 87 -15.22 -51.90 21.66
C THR A 87 -14.21 -50.93 21.05
N SER A 88 -13.14 -51.49 20.48
CA SER A 88 -12.18 -50.79 19.62
C SER A 88 -12.89 -50.27 18.38
N GLN A 89 -12.78 -48.97 18.11
CA GLN A 89 -12.89 -48.47 16.75
C GLN A 89 -11.89 -47.33 16.56
N SER A 90 -10.94 -47.63 15.69
CA SER A 90 -10.00 -46.69 15.10
C SER A 90 -10.78 -45.65 14.33
N GLU A 91 -10.72 -44.41 14.78
CA GLU A 91 -10.94 -43.23 13.93
C GLU A 91 -9.73 -42.34 14.17
N GLY A 92 -8.74 -42.47 13.27
CA GLY A 92 -7.66 -41.50 13.20
C GLY A 92 -8.27 -40.17 12.78
N GLU A 93 -8.28 -39.20 13.69
CA GLU A 93 -8.48 -37.80 13.33
C GLU A 93 -7.43 -37.40 12.28
N PRO A 94 -7.82 -36.69 11.21
CA PRO A 94 -6.86 -36.17 10.26
C PRO A 94 -6.14 -35.00 10.93
N ASN A 95 -5.00 -35.31 11.55
CA ASN A 95 -4.00 -34.33 11.96
C ASN A 95 -3.54 -33.60 10.68
N SER A 96 -4.26 -32.54 10.29
CA SER A 96 -3.98 -31.79 9.08
C SER A 96 -2.92 -30.74 9.39
N GLN A 97 -1.77 -31.21 9.87
CA GLN A 97 -0.52 -30.52 9.63
C GLN A 97 -0.37 -30.47 8.10
N PRO A 98 0.10 -29.37 7.48
CA PRO A 98 0.41 -29.37 6.06
C PRO A 98 1.55 -30.37 5.83
N ASP A 99 1.18 -31.61 5.53
CA ASP A 99 2.10 -32.75 5.43
C ASP A 99 2.92 -32.69 4.14
N SER A 100 2.49 -31.86 3.17
CA SER A 100 3.22 -31.59 1.94
C SER A 100 3.89 -30.21 1.94
N LYS A 101 4.99 -30.12 1.20
CA LYS A 101 5.67 -28.86 0.89
C LYS A 101 4.69 -27.88 0.23
N GLU A 102 3.84 -28.39 -0.64
CA GLU A 102 2.86 -27.64 -1.40
C GLU A 102 1.82 -26.98 -0.49
N ASP A 103 1.35 -27.68 0.53
CA ASP A 103 0.40 -27.14 1.51
C ASP A 103 1.02 -26.03 2.36
N ARG A 104 2.31 -26.17 2.74
CA ARG A 104 3.05 -25.12 3.46
C ARG A 104 3.18 -23.85 2.62
N ILE A 105 3.52 -24.00 1.34
CA ILE A 105 3.64 -22.89 0.39
C ILE A 105 2.28 -22.20 0.22
N ALA A 106 1.20 -22.97 0.02
CA ALA A 106 -0.15 -22.43 -0.15
C ALA A 106 -0.63 -21.66 1.10
N SER A 107 -0.33 -22.19 2.29
CA SER A 107 -0.64 -21.50 3.56
C SER A 107 0.07 -20.15 3.68
N VAL A 108 1.37 -20.09 3.36
CA VAL A 108 2.12 -18.82 3.34
C VAL A 108 1.49 -17.84 2.34
N ILE A 109 1.19 -18.29 1.12
CA ILE A 109 0.55 -17.44 0.10
C ILE A 109 -0.75 -16.84 0.63
N ALA A 110 -1.64 -17.66 1.18
CA ALA A 110 -2.95 -17.21 1.65
C ALA A 110 -2.85 -16.16 2.77
N LYS A 111 -1.91 -16.33 3.70
CA LYS A 111 -1.67 -15.36 4.79
C LYS A 111 -1.25 -13.99 4.26
N TYR A 112 -0.28 -13.96 3.35
CA TYR A 112 0.21 -12.71 2.79
C TYR A 112 -0.80 -12.06 1.85
N GLU A 113 -1.54 -12.82 1.04
CA GLU A 113 -2.65 -12.28 0.24
C GLU A 113 -3.71 -11.61 1.11
N ASN A 114 -4.08 -12.22 2.24
CA ASN A 114 -4.98 -11.60 3.21
C ASN A 114 -4.40 -10.29 3.77
N GLY A 115 -3.10 -10.27 4.08
CA GLY A 115 -2.38 -9.08 4.53
C GLY A 115 -2.35 -7.96 3.50
N PHE A 116 -2.08 -8.26 2.23
CA PHE A 116 -2.13 -7.29 1.14
C PHE A 116 -3.54 -6.72 0.94
N GLU A 117 -4.58 -7.57 0.98
CA GLU A 117 -5.96 -7.10 0.87
C GLU A 117 -6.38 -6.23 2.07
N LYS A 118 -5.87 -6.49 3.28
CA LYS A 118 -6.05 -5.58 4.43
C LYS A 118 -5.37 -4.23 4.18
N LEU A 119 -4.10 -4.23 3.80
CA LEU A 119 -3.35 -3.01 3.53
C LEU A 119 -4.03 -2.15 2.46
N LYS A 120 -4.55 -2.79 1.41
CA LYS A 120 -5.33 -2.13 0.35
C LYS A 120 -6.61 -1.49 0.88
N ARG A 121 -7.39 -2.19 1.72
CA ARG A 121 -8.60 -1.61 2.34
C ARG A 121 -8.29 -0.41 3.22
N GLU A 122 -7.21 -0.48 4.00
CA GLU A 122 -6.76 0.64 4.83
C GLU A 122 -6.33 1.84 3.97
N ALA A 123 -5.61 1.59 2.87
CA ALA A 123 -5.27 2.64 1.92
C ALA A 123 -6.52 3.30 1.30
N ASP A 124 -7.50 2.49 0.87
CA ASP A 124 -8.75 3.01 0.32
C ASP A 124 -9.54 3.82 1.37
N ALA A 125 -9.54 3.38 2.64
CA ALA A 125 -10.23 4.05 3.74
C ALA A 125 -9.58 5.41 4.09
N ILE A 126 -8.25 5.46 4.19
CA ILE A 126 -7.52 6.71 4.44
C ILE A 126 -7.77 7.71 3.32
N LEU A 127 -7.74 7.25 2.07
CA LEU A 127 -8.00 8.13 0.95
C LEU A 127 -9.45 8.62 0.92
N ALA A 128 -10.43 7.77 1.25
CA ALA A 128 -11.81 8.20 1.43
C ALA A 128 -11.96 9.28 2.52
N ARG A 129 -11.27 9.12 3.67
CA ARG A 129 -11.21 10.14 4.73
C ARG A 129 -10.67 11.47 4.20
N LEU A 130 -9.59 11.41 3.42
CA LEU A 130 -8.97 12.60 2.83
C LEU A 130 -9.98 13.32 1.90
N VAL A 131 -10.75 12.60 1.07
CA VAL A 131 -11.76 13.23 0.18
C VAL A 131 -12.79 14.03 0.99
N GLU A 132 -13.28 13.48 2.10
CA GLU A 132 -14.22 14.20 2.96
C GLU A 132 -13.57 15.40 3.67
N GLU A 133 -12.28 15.32 4.04
CA GLU A 133 -11.50 16.44 4.56
C GLU A 133 -11.43 17.61 3.54
N VAL A 134 -11.05 17.33 2.29
CA VAL A 134 -10.99 18.37 1.23
C VAL A 134 -12.35 19.00 0.98
N LYS A 135 -13.41 18.20 0.98
CA LYS A 135 -14.77 18.70 0.79
C LYS A 135 -15.21 19.61 1.93
N ALA A 136 -14.83 19.29 3.17
CA ALA A 136 -15.09 20.14 4.32
C ALA A 136 -14.29 21.46 4.24
N ASP A 137 -13.00 21.38 3.94
CA ASP A 137 -12.11 22.52 3.81
C ASP A 137 -12.52 23.44 2.65
N TYR A 138 -12.92 22.86 1.52
CA TYR A 138 -13.46 23.59 0.39
C TYR A 138 -14.70 24.41 0.80
N LYS A 139 -15.66 23.79 1.48
CA LYS A 139 -16.86 24.48 1.95
C LYS A 139 -16.52 25.62 2.92
N ALA A 140 -15.61 25.38 3.85
CA ALA A 140 -15.15 26.41 4.80
C ALA A 140 -14.44 27.56 4.08
N LEU A 141 -13.65 27.24 3.05
CA LEU A 141 -12.94 28.22 2.25
C LEU A 141 -13.90 29.11 1.44
N ILE A 142 -14.91 28.51 0.80
CA ILE A 142 -15.95 29.28 0.09
C ILE A 142 -16.75 30.15 1.07
N ALA A 143 -17.11 29.62 2.24
CA ALA A 143 -17.85 30.38 3.26
C ALA A 143 -17.07 31.56 3.83
N SER A 144 -15.73 31.45 3.91
CA SER A 144 -14.85 32.53 4.37
C SER A 144 -14.50 33.56 3.28
N GLY A 145 -14.98 33.36 2.05
CA GLY A 145 -14.69 34.24 0.91
C GLY A 145 -13.31 34.00 0.29
N GLY A 146 -12.75 32.81 0.47
CA GLY A 146 -11.46 32.40 -0.08
C GLY A 146 -11.40 32.54 -1.60
N GLY A 147 -10.23 32.97 -2.08
CA GLY A 147 -10.00 33.24 -3.49
C GLY A 147 -9.44 32.05 -4.26
N LYS A 148 -9.19 32.27 -5.55
CA LYS A 148 -8.58 31.27 -6.45
C LYS A 148 -7.23 30.75 -5.94
N THR A 149 -6.42 31.61 -5.34
CA THR A 149 -5.10 31.22 -4.79
C THR A 149 -5.25 30.23 -3.63
N ASP A 150 -6.26 30.41 -2.79
CA ASP A 150 -6.50 29.52 -1.65
C ASP A 150 -6.99 28.14 -2.10
N LEU A 151 -7.84 28.11 -3.15
CA LEU A 151 -8.27 26.86 -3.78
C LEU A 151 -7.10 26.06 -4.38
N ILE A 152 -6.17 26.76 -5.05
CA ILE A 152 -4.94 26.13 -5.58
C ILE A 152 -4.10 25.56 -4.44
N ARG A 153 -3.96 26.30 -3.33
CA ARG A 153 -3.20 25.84 -2.16
C ARG A 153 -3.85 24.62 -1.50
N LEU A 154 -5.19 24.59 -1.42
CA LEU A 154 -5.94 23.45 -0.89
C LEU A 154 -5.72 22.20 -1.76
N GLY A 155 -5.87 22.32 -3.08
CA GLY A 155 -5.62 21.22 -4.00
C GLY A 155 -4.18 20.71 -3.95
N ALA A 156 -3.20 21.61 -3.81
CA ALA A 156 -1.80 21.24 -3.66
C ALA A 156 -1.52 20.52 -2.34
N SER A 157 -2.02 21.04 -1.21
CA SER A 157 -1.89 20.40 0.11
C SER A 157 -2.43 18.97 0.09
N TYR A 158 -3.61 18.77 -0.48
CA TYR A 158 -4.22 17.45 -0.59
C TYR A 158 -3.40 16.49 -1.44
N THR A 159 -2.97 16.94 -2.62
CA THR A 159 -2.12 16.14 -3.51
C THR A 159 -0.86 15.66 -2.77
N ASN A 160 -0.29 16.50 -1.91
CA ASN A 160 0.90 16.16 -1.13
C ASN A 160 0.58 15.10 -0.08
N LYS A 161 -0.54 15.22 0.62
CA LYS A 161 -0.99 14.20 1.59
C LYS A 161 -1.23 12.85 0.91
N VAL A 162 -1.94 12.82 -0.22
CA VAL A 162 -2.16 11.59 -1.00
C VAL A 162 -0.82 10.94 -1.37
N ASN A 163 0.11 11.72 -1.93
CA ASN A 163 1.42 11.23 -2.32
C ASN A 163 2.23 10.70 -1.12
N ALA A 164 2.15 11.37 0.04
CA ALA A 164 2.81 10.93 1.25
C ALA A 164 2.25 9.59 1.76
N TYR A 165 0.92 9.45 1.82
CA TYR A 165 0.27 8.18 2.16
C TYR A 165 0.65 7.08 1.19
N GLU A 166 0.56 7.31 -0.11
CA GLU A 166 0.92 6.33 -1.14
C GLU A 166 2.39 5.92 -1.06
N SER A 167 3.31 6.85 -0.79
CA SER A 167 4.72 6.53 -0.56
C SER A 167 4.94 5.70 0.70
N SER A 168 4.16 5.94 1.74
CA SER A 168 4.23 5.18 2.98
C SER A 168 3.67 3.77 2.79
N PHE A 169 2.57 3.64 2.04
CA PHE A 169 1.99 2.35 1.65
C PHE A 169 2.95 1.53 0.76
N ASP A 170 3.65 2.17 -0.18
CA ASP A 170 4.68 1.49 -0.97
C ASP A 170 5.76 0.87 -0.08
N SER A 171 6.14 1.56 0.98
CA SER A 171 7.11 1.06 1.96
C SER A 171 6.56 -0.15 2.72
N GLY A 172 5.28 -0.09 3.12
CA GLY A 172 4.60 -1.23 3.76
C GLY A 172 4.47 -2.45 2.84
N VAL A 173 4.13 -2.25 1.57
CA VAL A 173 4.10 -3.33 0.56
C VAL A 173 5.48 -3.92 0.34
N THR A 174 6.51 -3.09 0.25
CA THR A 174 7.90 -3.55 0.11
C THR A 174 8.30 -4.44 1.28
N LEU A 175 7.93 -4.06 2.51
CA LEU A 175 8.17 -4.87 3.70
C LEU A 175 7.43 -6.22 3.64
N LEU A 176 6.14 -6.21 3.30
CA LEU A 176 5.33 -7.44 3.19
C LEU A 176 5.87 -8.37 2.10
N LEU A 177 6.25 -7.85 0.93
CA LEU A 177 6.85 -8.64 -0.15
C LEU A 177 8.19 -9.25 0.28
N SER A 178 9.01 -8.50 1.02
CA SER A 178 10.27 -9.02 1.55
C SER A 178 10.04 -10.20 2.49
N LYS A 179 9.11 -10.05 3.45
CA LYS A 179 8.78 -11.11 4.42
C LYS A 179 8.11 -12.30 3.75
N MET A 180 7.20 -12.08 2.80
CA MET A 180 6.61 -13.14 1.98
C MET A 180 7.69 -13.94 1.26
N GLY A 181 8.67 -13.25 0.67
CA GLY A 181 9.78 -13.91 0.00
C GLY A 181 10.62 -14.76 0.96
N GLU A 182 10.83 -14.33 2.20
CA GLU A 182 11.49 -15.11 3.26
C GLU A 182 10.70 -16.37 3.62
N ASP A 183 9.40 -16.22 3.87
CA ASP A 183 8.56 -17.33 4.33
C ASP A 183 8.29 -18.36 3.22
N LEU A 184 8.16 -17.93 1.97
CA LEU A 184 8.02 -18.84 0.82
C LEU A 184 9.29 -19.69 0.63
N ARG A 185 10.47 -19.09 0.79
CA ARG A 185 11.74 -19.84 0.76
C ARG A 185 11.84 -20.83 1.90
N ALA A 186 11.43 -20.44 3.11
CA ALA A 186 11.39 -21.32 4.28
C ALA A 186 10.35 -22.45 4.14
N ALA A 187 9.25 -22.20 3.42
CA ALA A 187 8.27 -23.22 3.03
C ALA A 187 8.79 -24.17 1.95
N GLY A 188 9.91 -23.84 1.29
CA GLY A 188 10.60 -24.68 0.32
C GLY A 188 10.37 -24.30 -1.13
N MET A 189 9.72 -23.16 -1.42
CA MET A 189 9.54 -22.68 -2.79
C MET A 189 10.92 -22.38 -3.41
N PRO A 190 11.21 -22.84 -4.64
CA PRO A 190 12.46 -22.53 -5.31
C PRO A 190 12.66 -21.03 -5.52
N GLU A 191 13.91 -20.55 -5.37
CA GLU A 191 14.27 -19.13 -5.47
C GLU A 191 13.76 -18.44 -6.75
N GLY A 192 13.78 -19.14 -7.89
CA GLY A 192 13.27 -18.62 -9.16
C GLY A 192 11.75 -18.37 -9.10
N GLU A 193 11.01 -19.33 -8.56
CA GLU A 193 9.55 -19.22 -8.41
C GLU A 193 9.16 -18.14 -7.40
N VAL A 194 9.91 -17.99 -6.30
CA VAL A 194 9.69 -16.91 -5.33
C VAL A 194 9.86 -15.55 -6.00
N LYS A 195 10.94 -15.35 -6.76
CA LYS A 195 11.19 -14.08 -7.46
C LYS A 195 10.10 -13.75 -8.46
N ASP A 196 9.63 -14.74 -9.21
CA ASP A 196 8.56 -14.55 -10.19
C ASP A 196 7.23 -14.26 -9.51
N TYR A 197 6.95 -14.94 -8.40
CA TYR A 197 5.77 -14.69 -7.58
C TYR A 197 5.74 -13.26 -7.02
N ILE A 198 6.82 -12.85 -6.34
CA ILE A 198 6.95 -11.51 -5.75
C ILE A 198 6.81 -10.42 -6.83
N ARG A 199 7.43 -10.61 -7.99
CA ARG A 199 7.31 -9.66 -9.11
C ARG A 199 5.88 -9.53 -9.61
N ARG A 200 5.12 -10.63 -9.67
CA ARG A 200 3.71 -10.60 -10.06
C ARG A 200 2.87 -9.81 -9.05
N VAL A 201 3.03 -10.07 -7.76
CA VAL A 201 2.30 -9.35 -6.71
C VAL A 201 2.67 -7.86 -6.71
N GLU A 202 3.95 -7.52 -6.89
CA GLU A 202 4.38 -6.12 -7.01
C GLU A 202 3.73 -5.41 -8.21
N ALA A 203 3.60 -6.10 -9.35
CA ALA A 203 2.94 -5.55 -10.53
C ALA A 203 1.44 -5.34 -10.31
N GLU A 204 0.75 -6.31 -9.71
CA GLU A 204 -0.67 -6.20 -9.34
C GLU A 204 -0.91 -5.03 -8.39
N TYR A 205 -0.05 -4.84 -7.39
CA TYR A 205 -0.11 -3.69 -6.49
C TYR A 205 0.03 -2.36 -7.24
N LYS A 206 1.00 -2.24 -8.16
CA LYS A 206 1.19 -1.02 -8.96
C LYS A 206 -0.05 -0.67 -9.77
N GLU A 207 -0.69 -1.65 -10.40
CA GLU A 207 -1.95 -1.41 -11.14
C GLU A 207 -3.08 -0.92 -10.23
N ILE A 208 -3.21 -1.50 -9.03
CA ILE A 208 -4.23 -1.10 -8.05
C ILE A 208 -3.96 0.34 -7.58
N LYS A 209 -2.71 0.65 -7.27
CA LYS A 209 -2.28 2.00 -6.87
C LYS A 209 -2.61 3.04 -7.94
N GLU A 210 -2.27 2.77 -9.21
CA GLU A 210 -2.56 3.69 -10.30
C GLU A 210 -4.08 3.93 -10.46
N LYS A 211 -4.88 2.87 -10.37
CA LYS A 211 -6.36 2.97 -10.39
C LYS A 211 -6.86 3.82 -9.22
N ARG A 212 -6.32 3.60 -8.02
CA ARG A 212 -6.71 4.36 -6.82
C ARG A 212 -6.36 5.84 -6.97
N GLN A 213 -5.14 6.16 -7.40
CA GLN A 213 -4.72 7.55 -7.64
C GLN A 213 -5.60 8.25 -8.68
N ALA A 214 -5.96 7.56 -9.77
CA ALA A 214 -6.87 8.10 -10.78
C ALA A 214 -8.26 8.39 -10.20
N GLN A 215 -8.85 7.46 -9.45
CA GLN A 215 -10.14 7.64 -8.78
C GLN A 215 -10.12 8.82 -7.81
N MET A 216 -9.00 9.01 -7.11
CA MET A 216 -8.83 10.09 -6.14
C MET A 216 -8.73 11.45 -6.82
N LEU A 217 -7.98 11.53 -7.92
CA LEU A 217 -7.92 12.73 -8.73
C LEU A 217 -9.30 13.10 -9.29
N ASP A 218 -10.07 12.12 -9.76
CA ASP A 218 -11.41 12.37 -10.30
C ASP A 218 -12.39 12.83 -9.22
N LYS A 219 -12.38 12.21 -8.03
CA LYS A 219 -13.16 12.68 -6.88
C LYS A 219 -12.77 14.09 -6.46
N ALA A 220 -11.48 14.42 -6.45
CA ALA A 220 -11.02 15.76 -6.08
C ALA A 220 -11.51 16.83 -7.07
N LYS A 221 -11.56 16.52 -8.37
CA LYS A 221 -12.09 17.43 -9.41
C LYS A 221 -13.58 17.72 -9.25
N GLU A 222 -14.37 16.86 -8.62
CA GLU A 222 -15.79 17.14 -8.36
C GLU A 222 -15.99 18.33 -7.43
N TYR A 223 -14.96 18.70 -6.65
CA TYR A 223 -15.02 19.74 -5.63
C TYR A 223 -14.17 20.98 -5.95
N LEU A 224 -13.36 20.97 -7.01
CA LEU A 224 -12.48 22.07 -7.42
C LEU A 224 -13.00 22.78 -8.68
#